data_AF-A0A383CI25-F1
#
_entry.id   AF-A0A383CI25-F1
#
_cell.length_a   1.000
_cell.length_b   1.000
_cell.length_c   1.000
_cell.angle_alpha   90.00
_cell.angle_beta   90.00
_cell.angle_gamma   90.00
#
_symmetry.space_group_name_H-M   'P 1'
#
loop_
_entity.id
_entity.type
_entity.pdbx_description
1 polymer ?
#
loop_
_entity_poly.entity_id
_entity_poly.type
_entity_poly.pdbx_seq_one_letter_code
_entity_poly.pdbx_strand_id
1 'polypeptide(L)' 'MAFKNISLDLNYVKRQFPAFNDPLSSKWSFFENAGGSYVPHNVIKHLNNFMTSTK' A
#
# COMPACT_ATOMS: atom_id res chain seq x y z
N MET A 1 -9.78 -0.95 30.78
CA MET A 1 -8.83 -0.46 29.76
C MET A 1 -9.59 0.49 28.86
N ALA A 2 -9.20 1.76 28.78
CA ALA A 2 -9.86 2.71 27.89
C ALA A 2 -9.40 2.43 26.45
N PHE A 3 -10.33 1.98 25.59
CA PHE A 3 -10.06 1.88 24.16
C PHE A 3 -9.94 3.29 23.60
N LYS A 4 -8.71 3.72 23.31
CA LYS A 4 -8.47 4.96 22.58
C LYS A 4 -8.98 4.75 21.15
N ASN A 5 -10.04 5.47 20.77
CA ASN A 5 -10.49 5.51 19.38
C ASN A 5 -9.45 6.28 18.54
N ILE A 6 -8.44 5.56 18.06
CA ILE A 6 -7.53 6.06 17.04
C ILE A 6 -8.29 5.97 15.71
N SER A 7 -8.62 7.12 15.14
CA SER A 7 -9.22 7.17 13.81
C SER A 7 -8.15 6.88 12.76
N LEU A 8 -8.44 5.95 11.84
CA LEU A 8 -7.55 5.60 10.74
C LEU A 8 -7.78 6.57 9.58
N ASP A 9 -6.75 7.31 9.18
CA ASP A 9 -6.81 8.13 7.96
C ASP A 9 -6.73 7.23 6.72
N LEU A 10 -7.90 6.85 6.22
CA LEU A 10 -8.03 6.01 5.03
C LEU A 10 -7.48 6.68 3.76
N ASN A 11 -7.54 8.00 3.68
CA ASN A 11 -7.01 8.72 2.52
C ASN A 11 -5.49 8.66 2.51
N TYR A 12 -4.85 8.83 3.67
CA TYR A 12 -3.41 8.62 3.81
C TYR A 12 -3.00 7.21 3.44
N VAL A 13 -3.68 6.19 3.98
CA VAL A 13 -3.37 4.77 3.74
C VAL A 13 -3.49 4.44 2.25
N LYS A 14 -4.62 4.78 1.60
CA LYS A 14 -4.84 4.50 0.18
C LYS A 14 -3.79 5.16 -0.71
N ARG A 15 -3.39 6.40 -0.41
CA ARG A 15 -2.33 7.09 -1.17
C ARG A 15 -0.96 6.41 -1.10
N GLN A 16 -0.72 5.51 -0.15
CA GLN A 16 0.54 4.76 -0.09
C GLN A 16 0.61 3.64 -1.14
N PHE A 17 -0.53 3.17 -1.68
CA PHE A 17 -0.58 2.06 -2.61
C PHE A 17 -0.82 2.57 -4.05
N PRO A 18 0.20 2.55 -4.93
CA PRO A 18 0.07 3.06 -6.29
C PRO A 18 -1.06 2.41 -7.11
N ALA A 19 -1.45 1.18 -6.79
CA ALA A 19 -2.58 0.50 -7.44
C ALA A 19 -3.90 1.30 -7.37
N PHE A 20 -4.12 2.10 -6.32
CA PHE A 20 -5.32 2.94 -6.23
C PHE A 20 -5.28 4.20 -7.10
N ASN A 21 -4.11 4.55 -7.67
CA ASN A 21 -3.97 5.65 -8.62
C ASN A 21 -3.95 5.18 -10.08
N ASP A 22 -3.88 3.86 -10.33
CA ASP A 22 -3.85 3.30 -11.69
C ASP A 22 -5.27 3.26 -12.30
N PRO A 23 -5.48 3.73 -13.55
CA PRO A 23 -6.82 3.81 -14.16
C PRO A 23 -7.57 2.49 -14.31
N LEU A 24 -6.87 1.35 -14.33
CA LEU A 24 -7.47 0.03 -14.44
C LEU A 24 -7.72 -0.54 -13.04
N SER A 25 -6.69 -0.52 -12.20
CA SER A 25 -6.67 -1.17 -10.88
C SER A 25 -7.53 -0.42 -9.85
N SER A 26 -7.64 0.90 -9.97
CA SER A 26 -8.45 1.75 -9.07
C SER A 26 -9.97 1.51 -9.17
N LYS A 27 -10.43 0.91 -10.26
CA LYS A 27 -11.87 0.66 -10.50
C LYS A 27 -12.37 -0.59 -9.79
N TRP A 28 -11.47 -1.43 -9.29
CA TRP A 28 -11.81 -2.72 -8.69
C TRP A 28 -11.59 -2.69 -7.18
N SER A 29 -12.58 -3.16 -6.43
CA SER A 29 -12.39 -3.46 -5.01
C SER A 29 -11.63 -4.78 -4.90
N PHE A 30 -10.45 -4.74 -4.31
CA PHE A 30 -9.55 -5.88 -4.21
C PHE A 30 -9.82 -6.69 -2.94
N PHE A 31 -10.41 -7.87 -3.10
CA PHE A 31 -10.76 -8.79 -2.00
C PHE A 31 -9.87 -10.06 -1.94
N GLU A 32 -8.86 -10.16 -2.81
CA GLU A 32 -7.97 -11.33 -2.93
C GLU A 32 -6.68 -11.21 -2.10
N ASN A 33 -6.71 -10.44 -1.00
CA ASN A 33 -5.51 -10.10 -0.20
C ASN A 33 -4.75 -11.33 0.35
N ALA A 34 -5.45 -12.45 0.53
CA ALA A 34 -4.84 -13.71 0.97
C ALA A 34 -3.94 -14.35 -0.10
N GLY A 35 -4.23 -14.13 -1.39
CA GLY A 35 -3.43 -14.62 -2.51
C GLY A 35 -2.28 -13.69 -2.89
N GLY A 36 -2.33 -12.43 -2.47
CA GLY A 36 -1.31 -11.42 -2.74
C GLY A 36 -1.81 -10.04 -2.36
N SER A 37 -0.89 -9.11 -2.09
CA SER A 37 -1.23 -7.73 -1.67
C SER A 37 -0.67 -6.71 -2.65
N TYR A 38 -1.34 -5.57 -2.77
CA TYR A 38 -0.72 -4.40 -3.39
C TYR A 38 0.47 -3.92 -2.57
N VAL A 39 1.51 -3.45 -3.25
CA VAL A 39 2.76 -3.06 -2.61
C VAL A 39 2.78 -1.54 -2.42
N PRO A 40 3.04 -1.02 -1.20
CA PRO A 40 3.10 0.42 -0.97
C PRO A 40 4.40 1.03 -1.51
N HIS A 41 4.38 2.34 -1.77
CA HIS A 41 5.52 3.12 -2.29
C HIS A 41 6.81 2.94 -1.50
N ASN A 42 6.71 2.87 -0.17
CA ASN A 42 7.82 2.56 0.75
C ASN A 42 8.57 1.31 0.29
N VAL A 43 7.86 0.20 0.12
CA VAL A 43 8.47 -1.11 -0.12
C VAL A 43 9.09 -1.14 -1.50
N ILE A 44 8.40 -0.57 -2.49
CA ILE A 44 8.92 -0.41 -3.86
C ILE A 44 10.24 0.36 -3.84
N LYS A 45 10.30 1.49 -3.13
CA LYS A 45 11.50 2.32 -3.04
C LYS A 45 12.67 1.56 -2.39
N HIS A 46 12.42 0.90 -1.27
CA HIS A 46 13.47 0.15 -0.57
C HIS A 46 13.96 -1.06 -1.36
N LEU A 47 13.04 -1.78 -2.01
CA LEU A 47 13.39 -2.90 -2.88
C LEU A 47 14.25 -2.43 -4.06
N ASN A 48 13.85 -1.34 -4.72
CA ASN A 48 14.62 -0.78 -5.83
C ASN A 48 16.03 -0.37 -5.37
N ASN A 49 16.14 0.39 -4.27
CA ASN A 49 17.44 0.77 -3.71
C ASN A 49 18.31 -0.46 -3.38
N PHE A 50 17.71 -1.49 -2.79
CA PHE A 50 18.42 -2.72 -2.48
C PHE A 50 19.01 -3.38 -3.74
N MET A 51 18.21 -3.46 -4.80
CA MET A 51 18.59 -4.12 -6.05
C MET A 51 19.60 -3.32 -6.88
N THR A 52 19.59 -1.98 -6.79
CA THR A 52 20.42 -1.13 -7.66
C THR A 52 21.67 -0.55 -6.98
N SER A 53 21.69 -0.49 -5.66
CA SER A 53 22.68 0.33 -4.93
C SER A 53 23.30 -0.37 -3.72
N THR A 54 22.83 -1.57 -3.36
CA THR A 54 23.41 -2.36 -2.26
C THR A 54 23.76 -3.80 -2.65
N LYS A 55 23.49 -4.19 -3.89
CA LYS A 55 23.79 -5.51 -4.45
C LYS A 55 24.97 -5.43 -5.41
#